data_AF-A0A0A2MLA3-F1
#
_entry.id   AF-A0A0A2MLA3-F1
#
_cell.length_a   1.000
_cell.length_b   1.000
_cell.length_c   1.000
_cell.angle_alpha   90.00
_cell.angle_beta   90.00
_cell.angle_gamma   90.00
#
_symmetry.space_group_name_H-M   'P 1'
#
loop_
_entity.id
_entity.type
_entity.pdbx_description
1 polymer ?
#
loop_
_entity_poly.entity_id
_entity_poly.type
_entity_poly.pdbx_seq_one_letter_code
_entity_poly.pdbx_strand_id
1 'polypeptide(L)'
;MRNFFKIGLVALLSAAAFAVSCQEDSITENNEDALGPTSQLTAILTALTANETTTINAIDSTACFNIKLPVQVVANGQQITVATENDYATVAAVFNQSSTDVDNLSYSYPITVVFANYAEVAINSEANYNSIVNGCNYNLQYINSACVAINYPVTVFGYNSGFQMENTYTITTDAELYNMLLNLGVNEYYSVSYPVELTVGGQQTVTVNSNAELEDAIVAAVSNCVVTPQEPEPVGCQNPGVLVDGLVVYMPFSNNVNDLKGSAVVALNDTTFVADRYNNARCAIAFNGSQSLQIAGSTANALVNGDNVSISLWFKMQNTEVGNLEHLFTKGSGGAGGFNLSVYDGNTPLFGVAEPNLYNQLWDMNWNQDLNLWQDTTNWHHLVITLNANFEAKLYRDGVLQNTEAFVNAGIGTTALDYFIGQDFTGFLDDLRVYKKVLTATEVQTLYELEGDCNTCLE
;
A
#
# COMPACT_ATOMS: atom_id res chain seq x y z
N MET A 1 55.29 -81.49 -18.93
CA MET A 1 55.23 -80.15 -18.30
C MET A 1 55.21 -78.94 -19.27
N ARG A 2 55.30 -79.12 -20.60
CA ARG A 2 55.30 -77.97 -21.55
C ARG A 2 53.92 -77.56 -22.12
N ASN A 3 52.90 -78.42 -22.00
CA ASN A 3 51.55 -78.13 -22.53
C ASN A 3 50.57 -77.59 -21.47
N PHE A 4 50.82 -77.81 -20.17
CA PHE A 4 50.00 -77.23 -19.09
C PHE A 4 50.29 -75.74 -18.85
N PHE A 5 51.49 -75.28 -19.22
CA PHE A 5 51.86 -73.86 -19.07
C PHE A 5 51.20 -72.97 -20.13
N LYS A 6 50.91 -73.49 -21.33
CA LYS A 6 50.23 -72.73 -22.39
C LYS A 6 48.73 -72.58 -22.16
N ILE A 7 48.09 -73.56 -21.52
CA ILE A 7 46.67 -73.50 -21.18
C ILE A 7 46.44 -72.56 -19.98
N GLY A 8 47.36 -72.56 -19.01
CA GLY A 8 47.32 -71.60 -17.89
C GLY A 8 47.50 -70.14 -18.31
N LEU A 9 48.37 -69.87 -19.31
CA LEU A 9 48.60 -68.51 -19.79
C LEU A 9 47.43 -67.96 -20.64
N VAL A 10 46.77 -68.83 -21.43
CA VAL A 10 45.59 -68.44 -22.22
C VAL A 10 44.37 -68.27 -21.32
N ALA A 11 44.20 -69.10 -20.29
CA ALA A 11 43.12 -68.96 -19.31
C ALA A 11 43.25 -67.68 -18.45
N LEU A 12 44.48 -67.29 -18.07
CA LEU A 12 44.73 -66.02 -17.37
C LEU A 12 44.53 -64.80 -18.27
N LEU A 13 44.88 -64.88 -19.57
CA LEU A 13 44.63 -63.79 -20.51
C LEU A 13 43.14 -63.63 -20.83
N SER A 14 42.37 -64.72 -20.91
CA SER A 14 40.91 -64.64 -21.10
C SER A 14 40.19 -64.17 -19.83
N ALA A 15 40.67 -64.49 -18.63
CA ALA A 15 40.10 -63.97 -17.39
C ALA A 15 40.44 -62.48 -17.15
N ALA A 16 41.62 -62.02 -17.61
CA ALA A 16 41.99 -60.60 -17.56
C ALA A 16 41.21 -59.74 -18.58
N ALA A 17 40.75 -60.33 -19.69
CA ALA A 17 39.91 -59.65 -20.69
C ALA A 17 38.45 -59.45 -20.26
N PHE A 18 37.97 -60.16 -19.23
CA PHE A 18 36.63 -59.95 -18.64
C PHE A 18 36.63 -59.04 -17.40
N ALA A 19 37.80 -58.59 -16.94
CA ALA A 19 37.94 -57.71 -15.77
C ALA A 19 38.18 -56.23 -16.14
N VAL A 20 38.23 -55.90 -17.44
CA VAL A 20 38.29 -54.51 -17.92
C VAL A 20 37.00 -54.19 -18.67
N SER A 21 35.92 -54.22 -17.90
CA SER A 21 34.65 -53.57 -18.21
C SER A 21 34.32 -52.67 -17.03
N CYS A 22 35.23 -51.74 -16.71
CA CYS A 22 34.76 -50.47 -16.19
C CYS A 22 34.20 -49.75 -17.42
N GLN A 23 32.88 -49.84 -17.60
CA GLN A 23 32.17 -48.81 -18.32
C GLN A 23 32.51 -47.52 -17.57
N GLU A 24 33.34 -46.66 -18.16
CA GLU A 24 33.29 -45.25 -17.80
C GLU A 24 31.92 -44.77 -18.28
N ASP A 25 30.90 -44.97 -17.44
CA ASP A 25 29.78 -44.04 -17.40
C ASP A 25 30.29 -42.78 -16.72
N SER A 26 31.25 -42.10 -17.36
CA SER A 26 31.36 -40.67 -17.19
C SER A 26 30.17 -40.10 -17.95
N ILE A 27 29.00 -40.16 -17.31
CA ILE A 27 27.89 -39.29 -17.64
C ILE A 27 28.49 -37.90 -17.46
N THR A 28 28.83 -37.23 -18.56
CA THR A 28 29.01 -35.79 -18.51
C THR A 28 27.66 -35.26 -18.02
N GLU A 29 27.60 -34.86 -16.75
CA GLU A 29 26.44 -34.17 -16.19
C GLU A 29 26.21 -32.94 -17.07
N ASN A 30 25.23 -33.05 -17.97
CA ASN A 30 24.74 -31.88 -18.68
C ASN A 30 23.88 -31.09 -17.69
N ASN A 31 24.52 -30.26 -16.89
CA ASN A 31 23.84 -29.41 -15.91
C ASN A 31 23.08 -28.24 -16.56
N GLU A 32 23.00 -28.15 -17.90
CA GLU A 32 22.21 -27.12 -18.59
C GLU A 32 20.70 -27.28 -18.34
N ASP A 33 20.23 -28.50 -18.04
CA ASP A 33 18.80 -28.77 -17.80
C ASP A 33 18.42 -28.73 -16.31
N ALA A 34 19.40 -28.74 -15.40
CA ALA A 34 19.18 -28.80 -13.96
C ALA A 34 18.94 -27.40 -13.37
N LEU A 35 17.78 -27.23 -12.75
CA LEU A 35 17.34 -26.00 -12.09
C LEU A 35 17.40 -26.17 -10.58
N GLY A 36 17.77 -25.11 -9.87
CA GLY A 36 17.82 -25.08 -8.41
C GLY A 36 17.13 -23.84 -7.83
N PRO A 37 17.19 -23.62 -6.51
CA PRO A 37 16.50 -22.52 -5.84
C PRO A 37 16.97 -21.13 -6.30
N THR A 38 18.19 -21.00 -6.83
CA THR A 38 18.75 -19.72 -7.31
C THR A 38 18.71 -19.56 -8.83
N SER A 39 18.13 -20.51 -9.57
CA SER A 39 18.05 -20.41 -11.03
C SER A 39 17.07 -19.31 -11.43
N GLN A 40 17.40 -18.57 -12.49
CA GLN A 40 16.56 -17.49 -13.01
C GLN A 40 15.16 -17.99 -13.39
N LEU A 41 15.09 -19.11 -14.13
CA LEU A 41 13.82 -19.75 -14.48
C LEU A 41 13.02 -20.18 -13.24
N THR A 42 13.65 -20.61 -12.15
CA THR A 42 12.95 -20.91 -10.88
C THR A 42 12.28 -19.65 -10.32
N ALA A 43 12.96 -18.51 -10.33
CA ALA A 43 12.39 -17.25 -9.87
C ALA A 43 11.21 -16.80 -10.75
N ILE A 44 11.34 -16.93 -12.08
CA ILE A 44 10.29 -16.61 -13.05
C ILE A 44 9.07 -17.52 -12.85
N LEU A 45 9.27 -18.84 -12.75
CA LEU A 45 8.19 -19.80 -12.52
C LEU A 45 7.52 -19.58 -11.16
N THR A 46 8.28 -19.21 -10.13
CA THR A 46 7.72 -18.85 -8.83
C THR A 46 6.84 -17.60 -8.94
N ALA A 47 7.27 -16.57 -9.66
CA ALA A 47 6.46 -15.37 -9.89
C ALA A 47 5.20 -15.65 -10.74
N LEU A 48 5.31 -16.54 -11.72
CA LEU A 48 4.22 -16.94 -12.63
C LEU A 48 3.14 -17.78 -11.94
N THR A 49 3.52 -18.62 -10.99
CA THR A 49 2.62 -19.58 -10.35
C THR A 49 2.07 -19.07 -9.01
N ALA A 50 2.48 -17.87 -8.57
CA ALA A 50 1.96 -17.24 -7.36
C ALA A 50 0.45 -17.01 -7.48
N ASN A 51 -0.28 -17.20 -6.38
CA ASN A 51 -1.68 -16.78 -6.33
C ASN A 51 -1.74 -15.25 -6.50
N GLU A 52 -2.46 -14.77 -7.50
CA GLU A 52 -2.56 -13.34 -7.82
C GLU A 52 -3.40 -12.61 -6.77
N THR A 53 -2.76 -11.84 -5.89
CA THR A 53 -3.43 -11.17 -4.77
C THR A 53 -3.66 -9.68 -5.00
N THR A 54 -3.48 -9.16 -6.22
CA THR A 54 -3.47 -7.71 -6.49
C THR A 54 -4.78 -7.16 -7.04
N THR A 55 -5.79 -8.00 -7.20
CA THR A 55 -7.09 -7.58 -7.75
C THR A 55 -7.92 -6.92 -6.65
N ILE A 56 -7.84 -5.59 -6.59
CA ILE A 56 -8.70 -4.77 -5.73
C ILE A 56 -10.14 -4.89 -6.24
N ASN A 57 -11.07 -5.15 -5.33
CA ASN A 57 -12.49 -5.31 -5.65
C ASN A 57 -13.38 -4.75 -4.52
N ALA A 58 -14.70 -4.87 -4.66
CA ALA A 58 -15.67 -4.29 -3.72
C ALA A 58 -15.61 -4.89 -2.31
N ILE A 59 -14.94 -6.03 -2.11
CA ILE A 59 -14.75 -6.62 -0.79
C ILE A 59 -13.29 -6.64 -0.33
N ASP A 60 -12.32 -6.62 -1.23
CA ASP A 60 -10.90 -6.76 -0.91
C ASP A 60 -10.07 -5.59 -1.42
N SER A 61 -9.34 -4.92 -0.51
CA SER A 61 -8.53 -3.73 -0.79
C SER A 61 -7.05 -3.92 -0.53
N THR A 62 -6.60 -5.13 -0.18
CA THR A 62 -5.19 -5.41 0.12
C THR A 62 -4.53 -6.26 -0.96
N ALA A 63 -3.28 -5.93 -1.30
CA ALA A 63 -2.50 -6.69 -2.27
C ALA A 63 -1.87 -7.97 -1.70
N CYS A 64 -2.04 -8.26 -0.40
CA CYS A 64 -1.28 -9.32 0.30
C CYS A 64 -1.92 -10.71 0.30
N PHE A 65 -3.23 -10.78 0.13
CA PHE A 65 -4.01 -12.01 0.14
C PHE A 65 -5.34 -11.75 -0.57
N ASN A 66 -6.02 -12.81 -0.98
CA ASN A 66 -7.40 -12.74 -1.48
C ASN A 66 -8.38 -13.23 -0.42
N ILE A 67 -9.58 -12.68 -0.37
CA ILE A 67 -10.69 -13.29 0.35
C ILE A 67 -11.19 -14.55 -0.39
N LYS A 68 -11.19 -15.69 0.29
CA LYS A 68 -11.74 -16.95 -0.25
C LYS A 68 -13.26 -16.87 -0.32
N LEU A 69 -13.80 -17.04 -1.53
CA LEU A 69 -15.25 -17.16 -1.76
C LEU A 69 -15.73 -18.61 -1.50
N PRO A 70 -16.97 -18.82 -1.04
CA PRO A 70 -17.96 -17.80 -0.70
C PRO A 70 -17.65 -17.10 0.62
N VAL A 71 -17.98 -15.81 0.70
CA VAL A 71 -17.85 -15.01 1.94
C VAL A 71 -19.14 -14.22 2.19
N GLN A 72 -19.44 -13.98 3.46
CA GLN A 72 -20.56 -13.13 3.85
C GLN A 72 -20.04 -11.78 4.33
N VAL A 73 -20.58 -10.72 3.74
CA VAL A 73 -20.24 -9.32 4.07
C VAL A 73 -21.49 -8.57 4.50
N VAL A 74 -21.30 -7.46 5.19
CA VAL A 74 -22.34 -6.48 5.53
C VAL A 74 -21.91 -5.17 4.90
N ALA A 75 -22.61 -4.78 3.83
CA ALA A 75 -22.39 -3.54 3.08
C ALA A 75 -23.52 -2.55 3.42
N ASN A 76 -23.21 -1.39 3.99
CA ASN A 76 -24.18 -0.36 4.46
C ASN A 76 -25.32 -0.96 5.31
N GLY A 77 -24.98 -1.94 6.15
CA GLY A 77 -25.93 -2.67 7.01
C GLY A 77 -26.72 -3.78 6.32
N GLN A 78 -26.56 -3.97 5.00
CA GLN A 78 -27.18 -5.05 4.23
C GLN A 78 -26.26 -6.27 4.19
N GLN A 79 -26.76 -7.42 4.63
CA GLN A 79 -26.01 -8.67 4.58
C GLN A 79 -26.04 -9.27 3.17
N ILE A 80 -24.87 -9.48 2.58
CA ILE A 80 -24.69 -10.00 1.22
C ILE A 80 -23.83 -11.26 1.30
N THR A 81 -24.22 -12.30 0.57
CA THR A 81 -23.38 -13.48 0.35
C THR A 81 -22.71 -13.32 -1.00
N VAL A 82 -21.39 -13.18 -1.00
CA VAL A 82 -20.56 -13.12 -2.21
C VAL A 82 -20.10 -14.55 -2.48
N ALA A 83 -20.76 -15.24 -3.40
CA ALA A 83 -20.48 -16.64 -3.70
C ALA A 83 -19.44 -16.80 -4.82
N THR A 84 -19.40 -15.83 -5.73
CA THR A 84 -18.54 -15.78 -6.91
C THR A 84 -18.07 -14.35 -7.17
N GLU A 85 -17.05 -14.16 -8.01
CA GLU A 85 -16.55 -12.82 -8.36
C GLU A 85 -17.62 -11.94 -9.02
N ASN A 86 -18.61 -12.53 -9.70
CA ASN A 86 -19.74 -11.78 -10.26
C ASN A 86 -20.58 -11.07 -9.19
N ASP A 87 -20.55 -11.57 -7.94
CA ASP A 87 -21.32 -11.00 -6.84
C ASP A 87 -20.67 -9.72 -6.27
N TYR A 88 -19.44 -9.39 -6.67
CA TYR A 88 -18.83 -8.08 -6.34
C TYR A 88 -19.67 -6.91 -6.84
N ALA A 89 -20.31 -7.06 -8.00
CA ALA A 89 -21.23 -6.06 -8.54
C ALA A 89 -22.45 -5.85 -7.62
N THR A 90 -22.88 -6.87 -6.88
CA THR A 90 -23.99 -6.76 -5.92
C THR A 90 -23.57 -5.93 -4.70
N VAL A 91 -22.34 -6.13 -4.20
CA VAL A 91 -21.78 -5.32 -3.12
C VAL A 91 -21.62 -3.86 -3.56
N ALA A 92 -21.01 -3.64 -4.74
CA ALA A 92 -20.88 -2.32 -5.33
C ALA A 92 -22.24 -1.65 -5.58
N ALA A 93 -23.28 -2.41 -5.98
CA ALA A 93 -24.61 -1.85 -6.16
C ALA A 93 -25.25 -1.39 -4.85
N VAL A 94 -24.91 -2.01 -3.71
CA VAL A 94 -25.35 -1.54 -2.39
C VAL A 94 -24.67 -0.23 -2.02
N PHE A 95 -23.37 -0.11 -2.27
CA PHE A 95 -22.63 1.14 -2.07
C PHE A 95 -23.19 2.28 -2.94
N ASN A 96 -23.50 2.00 -4.20
CA ASN A 96 -24.08 2.98 -5.11
C ASN A 96 -25.58 3.28 -4.89
N GLN A 97 -26.24 2.75 -3.84
CA GLN A 97 -27.66 3.07 -3.56
C GLN A 97 -27.87 4.53 -3.18
N SER A 98 -26.85 5.17 -2.62
CA SER A 98 -26.80 6.59 -2.37
C SER A 98 -25.39 7.10 -2.69
N SER A 99 -25.30 8.35 -3.14
CA SER A 99 -24.02 9.00 -3.43
C SER A 99 -23.60 9.94 -2.29
N THR A 100 -24.24 9.79 -1.12
CA THR A 100 -24.15 10.72 0.03
C THR A 100 -24.01 10.02 1.37
N ASP A 101 -24.14 8.70 1.40
CA ASP A 101 -23.85 7.86 2.57
C ASP A 101 -22.38 7.45 2.56
N VAL A 102 -21.90 7.03 3.72
CA VAL A 102 -20.57 6.45 3.87
C VAL A 102 -20.68 4.97 3.60
N ASP A 103 -19.92 4.48 2.63
CA ASP A 103 -19.87 3.07 2.31
C ASP A 103 -19.08 2.30 3.37
N ASN A 104 -19.78 1.47 4.14
CA ASN A 104 -19.21 0.65 5.18
C ASN A 104 -19.26 -0.82 4.76
N LEU A 105 -18.09 -1.43 4.65
CA LEU A 105 -17.93 -2.86 4.49
C LEU A 105 -17.44 -3.48 5.80
N SER A 106 -18.17 -4.47 6.31
CA SER A 106 -17.68 -5.37 7.35
C SER A 106 -17.89 -6.83 6.97
N TYR A 107 -17.09 -7.71 7.57
CA TYR A 107 -17.18 -9.14 7.32
C TYR A 107 -18.02 -9.85 8.39
N SER A 108 -18.83 -10.81 7.96
CA SER A 108 -19.44 -11.77 8.87
C SER A 108 -18.44 -12.89 9.14
N TYR A 109 -17.69 -12.78 10.23
CA TYR A 109 -16.68 -13.76 10.63
C TYR A 109 -17.30 -15.12 11.04
N PRO A 110 -16.59 -16.24 10.80
CA PRO A 110 -15.23 -16.31 10.25
C PRO A 110 -15.17 -16.15 8.73
N ILE A 111 -14.08 -15.56 8.25
CA ILE A 111 -13.72 -15.54 6.82
C ILE A 111 -12.42 -16.32 6.61
N THR A 112 -12.06 -16.59 5.36
CA THR A 112 -10.77 -17.22 5.03
C THR A 112 -10.03 -16.35 4.04
N VAL A 113 -8.75 -16.10 4.30
CA VAL A 113 -7.85 -15.39 3.39
C VAL A 113 -6.90 -16.39 2.75
N VAL A 114 -6.51 -16.15 1.50
CA VAL A 114 -5.61 -16.98 0.71
C VAL A 114 -4.40 -16.15 0.31
N PHE A 115 -3.22 -16.52 0.79
CA PHE A 115 -1.97 -15.80 0.49
C PHE A 115 -1.41 -16.17 -0.89
N ALA A 116 -0.36 -15.46 -1.32
CA ALA A 116 0.37 -15.74 -2.56
C ALA A 116 0.89 -17.19 -2.67
N ASN A 117 1.18 -17.82 -1.53
CA ASN A 117 1.60 -19.22 -1.44
C ASN A 117 0.44 -20.23 -1.33
N TYR A 118 -0.79 -19.80 -1.60
CA TYR A 118 -2.01 -20.60 -1.46
C TYR A 118 -2.31 -21.06 -0.03
N ALA A 119 -1.57 -20.55 0.98
CA ALA A 119 -1.90 -20.83 2.37
C ALA A 119 -3.24 -20.18 2.71
N GLU A 120 -4.13 -20.98 3.27
CA GLU A 120 -5.44 -20.52 3.73
C GLU A 120 -5.39 -20.27 5.24
N VAL A 121 -5.83 -19.09 5.67
CA VAL A 121 -5.90 -18.73 7.07
C VAL A 121 -7.32 -18.30 7.43
N ALA A 122 -7.90 -18.99 8.42
CA ALA A 122 -9.20 -18.64 8.97
C ALA A 122 -9.08 -17.42 9.89
N ILE A 123 -9.88 -16.39 9.61
CA ILE A 123 -9.94 -15.15 10.38
C ILE A 123 -11.23 -15.14 11.15
N ASN A 124 -11.14 -15.05 12.47
CA ASN A 124 -12.29 -15.24 13.36
C ASN A 124 -12.84 -13.93 13.94
N SER A 125 -12.17 -12.80 13.68
CA SER A 125 -12.57 -11.48 14.17
C SER A 125 -11.95 -10.37 13.34
N GLU A 126 -12.56 -9.19 13.44
CA GLU A 126 -12.06 -7.96 12.82
C GLU A 126 -10.67 -7.57 13.33
N ALA A 127 -10.41 -7.73 14.62
CA ALA A 127 -9.08 -7.49 15.18
C ALA A 127 -8.01 -8.42 14.57
N ASN A 128 -8.35 -9.70 14.29
CA ASN A 128 -7.43 -10.60 13.60
C ASN A 128 -7.22 -10.19 12.14
N TYR A 129 -8.28 -9.78 11.45
CA TYR A 129 -8.19 -9.27 10.08
C TYR A 129 -7.24 -8.08 10.00
N ASN A 130 -7.48 -7.05 10.82
CA ASN A 130 -6.67 -5.83 10.86
C ASN A 130 -5.21 -6.12 11.22
N SER A 131 -4.94 -7.09 12.11
CA SER A 131 -3.57 -7.50 12.41
C SER A 131 -2.83 -8.08 11.21
N ILE A 132 -3.50 -8.84 10.35
CA ILE A 132 -2.88 -9.43 9.15
C ILE A 132 -2.71 -8.36 8.07
N VAL A 133 -3.69 -7.49 7.90
CA VAL A 133 -3.58 -6.32 7.00
C VAL A 133 -2.43 -5.42 7.42
N ASN A 134 -2.29 -5.09 8.71
CA ASN A 134 -1.20 -4.24 9.22
C ASN A 134 0.18 -4.92 9.12
N GLY A 135 0.23 -6.24 9.14
CA GLY A 135 1.45 -7.03 8.90
C GLY A 135 1.81 -7.19 7.42
N CYS A 136 1.00 -6.66 6.51
CA CYS A 136 1.21 -6.74 5.06
C CYS A 136 2.48 -5.99 4.65
N ASN A 137 3.55 -6.74 4.40
CA ASN A 137 4.76 -6.25 3.76
C ASN A 137 4.84 -6.83 2.35
N TYR A 138 4.15 -6.18 1.41
CA TYR A 138 4.06 -6.63 0.04
C TYR A 138 5.38 -6.39 -0.70
N ASN A 139 6.10 -7.46 -1.02
CA ASN A 139 7.35 -7.40 -1.81
C ASN A 139 7.44 -8.56 -2.82
N LEU A 140 6.32 -9.15 -3.21
CA LEU A 140 6.30 -10.23 -4.18
C LEU A 140 6.15 -9.68 -5.59
N GLN A 141 7.05 -10.12 -6.46
CA GLN A 141 6.92 -9.96 -7.91
C GLN A 141 6.03 -11.11 -8.40
N TYR A 142 4.90 -10.80 -9.03
CA TYR A 142 4.04 -11.79 -9.69
C TYR A 142 4.01 -11.51 -11.18
N ILE A 143 3.68 -12.52 -11.97
CA ILE A 143 3.37 -12.39 -13.39
C ILE A 143 1.89 -12.68 -13.56
N ASN A 144 1.15 -11.72 -14.13
CA ASN A 144 -0.29 -11.86 -14.34
C ASN A 144 -0.59 -13.01 -15.32
N SER A 145 -1.47 -13.92 -14.93
CA SER A 145 -1.85 -15.12 -15.69
C SER A 145 -2.56 -14.81 -17.01
N ALA A 146 -3.16 -13.63 -17.15
CA ALA A 146 -3.70 -13.16 -18.42
C ALA A 146 -2.58 -12.87 -19.44
N CYS A 147 -1.37 -12.54 -18.97
CA CYS A 147 -0.21 -12.36 -19.84
C CYS A 147 0.34 -13.71 -20.32
N VAL A 148 0.52 -14.65 -19.38
CA VAL A 148 1.00 -15.99 -19.68
C VAL A 148 0.57 -16.94 -18.57
N ALA A 149 0.16 -18.16 -18.93
CA ALA A 149 -0.21 -19.22 -18.01
C ALA A 149 0.38 -20.55 -18.47
N ILE A 150 0.69 -21.43 -17.51
CA ILE A 150 1.18 -22.79 -17.80
C ILE A 150 -0.03 -23.70 -18.07
N ASN A 151 0.01 -24.45 -19.16
CA ASN A 151 -0.99 -25.48 -19.40
C ASN A 151 -0.57 -26.77 -18.68
N TYR A 152 -1.32 -27.13 -17.65
CA TYR A 152 -1.13 -28.36 -16.90
C TYR A 152 -1.81 -29.56 -17.57
N PRO A 153 -1.32 -30.80 -17.34
CA PRO A 153 -0.24 -31.15 -16.41
C PRO A 153 1.18 -30.97 -16.97
N VAL A 154 2.13 -30.69 -16.09
CA VAL A 154 3.58 -30.65 -16.38
C VAL A 154 4.28 -31.71 -15.55
N THR A 155 5.20 -32.47 -16.15
CA THR A 155 6.02 -33.42 -15.41
C THR A 155 7.35 -32.78 -15.04
N VAL A 156 7.75 -32.92 -13.78
CA VAL A 156 9.00 -32.40 -13.23
C VAL A 156 9.77 -33.53 -12.56
N PHE A 157 11.06 -33.64 -12.85
CA PHE A 157 11.95 -34.61 -12.22
C PHE A 157 12.76 -33.89 -11.13
N GLY A 158 12.58 -34.27 -9.87
CA GLY A 158 13.36 -33.73 -8.75
C GLY A 158 14.53 -34.63 -8.37
N TYR A 159 15.63 -34.01 -7.93
CA TYR A 159 16.82 -34.68 -7.45
C TYR A 159 17.35 -34.02 -6.19
N ASN A 160 17.58 -34.81 -5.13
CA ASN A 160 18.23 -34.34 -3.90
C ASN A 160 19.67 -34.84 -3.86
N SER A 161 20.64 -33.95 -4.00
CA SER A 161 22.07 -34.30 -4.05
C SER A 161 22.63 -34.80 -2.72
N GLY A 162 22.00 -34.41 -1.60
CA GLY A 162 22.40 -34.84 -0.26
C GLY A 162 22.02 -36.29 0.05
N PHE A 163 20.88 -36.74 -0.49
CA PHE A 163 20.37 -38.11 -0.29
C PHE A 163 20.50 -39.00 -1.53
N GLN A 164 20.97 -38.46 -2.65
CA GLN A 164 21.03 -39.13 -3.96
C GLN A 164 19.70 -39.76 -4.35
N MET A 165 18.61 -39.00 -4.16
CA MET A 165 17.24 -39.46 -4.37
C MET A 165 16.61 -38.72 -5.55
N GLU A 166 16.00 -39.49 -6.45
CA GLU A 166 15.24 -38.99 -7.60
C GLU A 166 13.74 -39.18 -7.34
N ASN A 167 12.94 -38.17 -7.70
CA ASN A 167 11.49 -38.20 -7.63
C ASN A 167 10.90 -37.68 -8.95
N THR A 168 9.75 -38.20 -9.36
CA THR A 168 8.99 -37.67 -10.50
C THR A 168 7.68 -37.10 -9.98
N TYR A 169 7.40 -35.85 -10.32
CA TYR A 169 6.18 -35.14 -9.94
C TYR A 169 5.36 -34.87 -11.20
N THR A 170 4.08 -35.20 -11.15
CA THR A 170 3.10 -34.72 -12.14
C THR A 170 2.36 -33.56 -11.51
N ILE A 171 2.70 -32.35 -11.93
CA ILE A 171 2.14 -31.11 -11.44
C ILE A 171 0.88 -30.79 -12.24
N THR A 172 -0.21 -30.48 -11.55
CA THR A 172 -1.53 -30.29 -12.16
C THR A 172 -2.11 -28.89 -11.95
N THR A 173 -1.50 -28.08 -11.08
CA THR A 173 -1.96 -26.72 -10.76
C THR A 173 -0.78 -25.80 -10.44
N ASP A 174 -1.01 -24.48 -10.55
CA ASP A 174 -0.05 -23.47 -10.10
C ASP A 174 0.27 -23.59 -8.62
N ALA A 175 -0.72 -23.92 -7.78
CA ALA A 175 -0.50 -24.13 -6.35
C ALA A 175 0.51 -25.24 -6.05
N GLU A 176 0.46 -26.34 -6.80
CA GLU A 176 1.41 -27.45 -6.66
C GLU A 176 2.82 -27.04 -7.14
N LEU A 177 2.91 -26.35 -8.28
CA LEU A 177 4.21 -25.90 -8.80
C LEU A 177 4.84 -24.86 -7.87
N TYR A 178 4.08 -23.84 -7.49
CA TYR A 178 4.55 -22.77 -6.62
C TYR A 178 5.09 -23.30 -5.30
N ASN A 179 4.32 -24.19 -4.64
CA ASN A 179 4.75 -24.77 -3.37
C ASN A 179 5.97 -25.69 -3.53
N MET A 180 6.08 -26.42 -4.65
CA MET A 180 7.29 -27.18 -4.94
C MET A 180 8.51 -26.25 -5.03
N LEU A 181 8.42 -25.16 -5.81
CA LEU A 181 9.52 -24.23 -6.05
C LEU A 181 9.92 -23.44 -4.79
N LEU A 182 8.93 -22.99 -4.00
CA LEU A 182 9.16 -22.23 -2.76
C LEU A 182 9.90 -23.07 -1.70
N ASN A 183 9.68 -24.38 -1.68
CA ASN A 183 10.23 -25.28 -0.67
C ASN A 183 11.51 -25.98 -1.11
N LEU A 184 12.11 -25.61 -2.25
CA LEU A 184 13.39 -26.16 -2.70
C LEU A 184 14.51 -25.84 -1.70
N GLY A 185 15.08 -26.89 -1.11
CA GLY A 185 16.28 -26.79 -0.28
C GLY A 185 17.56 -26.53 -1.08
N VAL A 186 18.65 -26.17 -0.40
CA VAL A 186 19.95 -25.88 -1.03
C VAL A 186 20.58 -27.05 -1.81
N ASN A 187 20.10 -28.27 -1.56
CA ASN A 187 20.56 -29.50 -2.21
C ASN A 187 19.48 -30.11 -3.12
N GLU A 188 18.40 -29.37 -3.38
CA GLU A 188 17.28 -29.83 -4.20
C GLU A 188 17.32 -29.16 -5.58
N TYR A 189 17.27 -30.01 -6.59
CA TYR A 189 17.31 -29.63 -7.99
C TYR A 189 16.10 -30.25 -8.70
N TYR A 190 15.73 -29.68 -9.83
CA TYR A 190 14.70 -30.24 -10.68
C TYR A 190 14.99 -30.01 -12.16
N SER A 191 14.38 -30.81 -13.01
CA SER A 191 14.32 -30.58 -14.45
C SER A 191 12.89 -30.73 -14.94
N VAL A 192 12.54 -29.97 -15.97
CA VAL A 192 11.20 -29.97 -16.56
C VAL A 192 11.16 -30.98 -17.69
N SER A 193 10.14 -31.84 -17.71
CA SER A 193 9.89 -32.72 -18.84
C SER A 193 9.25 -31.93 -19.98
N TYR A 194 10.04 -31.63 -21.00
CA TYR A 194 9.56 -30.97 -22.22
C TYR A 194 8.90 -31.96 -23.20
N PRO A 195 7.99 -31.50 -24.08
CA PRO A 195 7.53 -30.12 -24.22
C PRO A 195 6.57 -29.64 -23.12
N VAL A 196 6.56 -28.34 -22.86
CA VAL A 196 5.56 -27.64 -22.03
C VAL A 196 4.73 -26.71 -22.91
N GLU A 197 3.43 -26.63 -22.65
CA GLU A 197 2.54 -25.69 -23.32
C GLU A 197 2.23 -24.50 -22.42
N LEU A 198 2.26 -23.31 -23.00
CA LEU A 198 1.87 -22.05 -22.38
C LEU A 198 0.66 -21.46 -23.11
N THR A 199 -0.22 -20.80 -22.37
CA THR A 199 -1.24 -19.90 -22.93
C THR A 199 -0.75 -18.47 -22.77
N VAL A 200 -0.52 -17.75 -23.88
CA VAL A 200 -0.03 -16.37 -23.93
C VAL A 200 -1.19 -15.43 -24.30
N GLY A 201 -1.33 -14.32 -23.57
CA GLY A 201 -2.40 -13.33 -23.78
C GLY A 201 -3.82 -13.90 -23.62
N GLY A 202 -3.97 -14.97 -22.83
CA GLY A 202 -5.24 -15.68 -22.62
C GLY A 202 -5.82 -16.40 -23.85
N GLN A 203 -5.09 -16.47 -24.97
CA GLN A 203 -5.64 -16.98 -26.24
C GLN A 203 -4.67 -17.88 -27.03
N GLN A 204 -3.39 -17.51 -27.11
CA GLN A 204 -2.43 -18.19 -27.98
C GLN A 204 -1.71 -19.31 -27.23
N THR A 205 -1.81 -20.54 -27.72
CA THR A 205 -0.98 -21.64 -27.18
C THR A 205 0.41 -21.64 -27.83
N VAL A 206 1.46 -21.67 -27.00
CA VAL A 206 2.86 -21.75 -27.39
C VAL A 206 3.48 -23.00 -26.77
N THR A 207 4.09 -23.85 -27.59
CA THR A 207 4.83 -25.03 -27.12
C THR A 207 6.32 -24.69 -27.01
N VAL A 208 6.91 -24.97 -25.86
CA VAL A 208 8.34 -24.75 -25.58
C VAL A 208 9.03 -26.08 -25.29
N ASN A 209 10.29 -26.23 -25.70
CA ASN A 209 11.01 -27.51 -25.71
C ASN A 209 12.30 -27.50 -24.87
N SER A 210 12.62 -26.38 -24.21
CA SER A 210 13.80 -26.24 -23.37
C SER A 210 13.61 -25.15 -22.31
N ASN A 211 14.49 -25.12 -21.31
CA ASN A 211 14.53 -24.06 -20.29
C ASN A 211 14.66 -22.66 -20.91
N ALA A 212 15.52 -22.52 -21.92
CA ALA A 212 15.72 -21.25 -22.62
C ALA A 212 14.45 -20.81 -23.38
N GLU A 213 13.80 -21.73 -24.11
CA GLU A 213 12.54 -21.42 -24.81
C GLU A 213 11.42 -21.05 -23.84
N LEU A 214 11.33 -21.73 -22.69
CA LEU A 214 10.35 -21.44 -21.65
C LEU A 214 10.57 -20.04 -21.05
N GLU A 215 11.81 -19.71 -20.70
CA GLU A 215 12.18 -18.40 -20.18
C GLU A 215 11.89 -17.27 -21.19
N ASP A 216 12.37 -17.42 -22.42
CA ASP A 216 12.17 -16.43 -23.48
C ASP A 216 10.69 -16.21 -23.80
N ALA A 217 9.90 -17.30 -23.83
CA ALA A 217 8.46 -17.22 -24.08
C ALA A 217 7.73 -16.44 -22.99
N ILE A 218 8.06 -16.68 -21.71
CA ILE A 218 7.46 -15.95 -20.58
C ILE A 218 7.87 -14.47 -20.62
N VAL A 219 9.15 -14.17 -20.80
CA VAL A 219 9.64 -12.78 -20.84
C VAL A 219 9.04 -12.00 -22.01
N ALA A 220 8.93 -12.63 -23.19
CA ALA A 220 8.31 -12.02 -24.36
C ALA A 220 6.80 -11.81 -24.16
N ALA A 221 6.11 -12.78 -23.54
CA ALA A 221 4.69 -12.66 -23.22
C ALA A 221 4.43 -11.48 -22.29
N VAL A 222 5.21 -11.34 -21.21
CA VAL A 222 5.10 -10.22 -20.26
C VAL A 222 5.40 -8.88 -20.93
N SER A 223 6.47 -8.80 -21.74
CA SER A 223 6.88 -7.55 -22.39
C SER A 223 5.86 -7.02 -23.41
N ASN A 224 5.12 -7.92 -24.04
CA ASN A 224 4.07 -7.58 -25.02
C ASN A 224 2.66 -7.61 -24.41
N CYS A 225 2.56 -7.87 -23.10
CA CYS A 225 1.29 -7.95 -22.42
C CYS A 225 0.69 -6.56 -22.27
N VAL A 226 -0.29 -6.27 -23.12
CA VAL A 226 -1.25 -5.20 -22.86
C VAL A 226 -2.41 -5.87 -22.14
N VAL A 227 -2.26 -6.09 -20.83
CA VAL A 227 -3.43 -6.16 -19.96
C VAL A 227 -4.06 -4.78 -20.05
N THR A 228 -5.05 -4.61 -20.93
CA THR A 228 -6.06 -3.60 -20.65
C THR A 228 -6.60 -4.02 -19.29
N PRO A 229 -6.45 -3.21 -18.22
CA PRO A 229 -7.25 -3.47 -17.06
C PRO A 229 -8.67 -3.59 -17.61
N GLN A 230 -9.33 -4.73 -17.38
CA GLN A 230 -10.77 -4.63 -17.23
C GLN A 230 -10.90 -3.78 -15.97
N GLU A 231 -10.81 -2.45 -16.14
CA GLU A 231 -11.24 -1.55 -15.10
C GLU A 231 -12.64 -2.05 -14.78
N PRO A 232 -12.96 -2.39 -13.51
CA PRO A 232 -14.35 -2.31 -13.13
C PRO A 232 -14.83 -0.95 -13.65
N GLU A 233 -16.00 -0.89 -14.30
CA GLU A 233 -16.68 0.37 -14.64
C GLU A 233 -16.27 1.41 -13.60
N PRO A 234 -15.65 2.53 -14.00
CA PRO A 234 -14.86 3.37 -13.10
C PRO A 234 -15.67 3.54 -11.83
N VAL A 235 -15.19 2.96 -10.73
CA VAL A 235 -15.78 3.22 -9.43
C VAL A 235 -15.67 4.73 -9.34
N GLY A 236 -16.82 5.42 -9.50
CA GLY A 236 -16.88 6.87 -9.44
C GLY A 236 -16.13 7.30 -8.19
N CYS A 237 -15.58 8.51 -8.18
CA CYS A 237 -14.77 8.85 -7.03
C CYS A 237 -15.63 8.74 -5.76
N GLN A 238 -15.25 7.84 -4.84
CA GLN A 238 -16.02 7.53 -3.63
C GLN A 238 -15.88 8.61 -2.55
N ASN A 239 -15.31 9.75 -2.90
CA ASN A 239 -15.24 10.88 -2.01
C ASN A 239 -16.62 11.53 -1.92
N PRO A 240 -17.27 11.56 -0.74
CA PRO A 240 -18.62 12.10 -0.57
C PRO A 240 -18.70 13.62 -0.83
N GLY A 241 -17.57 14.27 -1.10
CA GLY A 241 -17.51 15.69 -1.44
C GLY A 241 -17.99 16.59 -0.29
N VAL A 242 -17.82 16.12 0.95
CA VAL A 242 -18.27 16.85 2.14
C VAL A 242 -17.49 18.14 2.26
N LEU A 243 -18.22 19.25 2.23
CA LEU A 243 -17.65 20.60 2.36
C LEU A 243 -16.49 20.84 1.39
N VAL A 244 -16.76 20.69 0.09
CA VAL A 244 -15.80 21.00 -0.99
C VAL A 244 -15.92 22.42 -1.53
N ASP A 245 -16.99 23.14 -1.17
CA ASP A 245 -17.20 24.53 -1.58
C ASP A 245 -16.10 25.44 -1.02
N GLY A 246 -15.44 26.17 -1.93
CA GLY A 246 -14.30 27.03 -1.60
C GLY A 246 -13.02 26.29 -1.23
N LEU A 247 -12.96 24.96 -1.34
CA LEU A 247 -11.77 24.16 -1.02
C LEU A 247 -10.66 24.39 -2.05
N VAL A 248 -9.45 24.71 -1.57
CA VAL A 248 -8.27 25.02 -2.40
C VAL A 248 -7.07 24.11 -2.15
N VAL A 249 -7.03 23.40 -1.03
CA VAL A 249 -6.10 22.30 -0.75
C VAL A 249 -6.87 21.23 0.00
N TYR A 250 -6.67 19.97 -0.38
CA TYR A 250 -7.27 18.82 0.29
C TYR A 250 -6.35 17.62 0.24
N MET A 251 -5.86 17.21 1.41
CA MET A 251 -4.91 16.11 1.56
C MET A 251 -5.41 15.15 2.64
N PRO A 252 -6.08 14.05 2.25
CA PRO A 252 -6.53 13.01 3.18
C PRO A 252 -5.41 12.04 3.60
N PHE A 253 -4.19 12.19 3.05
CA PHE A 253 -3.03 11.34 3.36
C PHE A 253 -3.24 9.83 3.18
N SER A 254 -4.04 9.45 2.18
CA SER A 254 -4.44 8.06 1.90
C SER A 254 -3.38 7.33 1.08
N ASN A 255 -2.35 6.84 1.76
CA ASN A 255 -1.19 6.14 1.18
C ASN A 255 -0.36 6.99 0.19
N ASN A 256 -0.66 8.29 0.10
CA ASN A 256 0.03 9.24 -0.75
C ASN A 256 -0.11 10.66 -0.15
N VAL A 257 0.62 11.62 -0.71
CA VAL A 257 0.61 13.03 -0.28
C VAL A 257 -0.03 13.94 -1.33
N ASN A 258 -0.95 13.43 -2.14
CA ASN A 258 -1.54 14.22 -3.20
C ASN A 258 -2.49 15.27 -2.61
N ASP A 259 -2.43 16.48 -3.18
CA ASP A 259 -3.52 17.44 -3.05
C ASP A 259 -4.59 17.10 -4.08
N LEU A 260 -5.77 16.70 -3.61
CA LEU A 260 -6.91 16.37 -4.47
C LEU A 260 -7.53 17.60 -5.15
N LYS A 261 -7.09 18.82 -4.82
CA LYS A 261 -7.36 20.03 -5.61
C LYS A 261 -6.35 20.27 -6.74
N GLY A 262 -5.33 19.41 -6.86
CA GLY A 262 -4.42 19.35 -8.01
C GLY A 262 -3.12 20.14 -7.86
N SER A 263 -2.81 20.69 -6.68
CA SER A 263 -1.50 21.31 -6.45
C SER A 263 -0.39 20.26 -6.43
N ALA A 264 0.76 20.57 -7.03
CA ALA A 264 1.92 19.68 -6.95
C ALA A 264 2.46 19.67 -5.51
N VAL A 265 2.72 18.46 -4.99
CA VAL A 265 3.28 18.25 -3.66
C VAL A 265 4.66 17.60 -3.77
N VAL A 266 5.65 18.18 -3.07
CA VAL A 266 6.99 17.61 -2.92
C VAL A 266 7.09 16.98 -1.54
N ALA A 267 7.48 15.70 -1.51
CA ALA A 267 7.74 14.94 -0.30
C ALA A 267 9.16 14.35 -0.32
N LEU A 268 9.71 14.05 0.86
CA LEU A 268 10.96 13.30 0.99
C LEU A 268 10.71 11.80 0.87
N ASN A 269 11.74 11.06 0.43
CA ASN A 269 11.67 9.62 0.13
C ASN A 269 11.33 8.73 1.33
N ASP A 270 11.40 9.25 2.55
CA ASP A 270 11.16 8.55 3.82
C ASP A 270 9.77 8.83 4.42
N THR A 271 8.83 9.31 3.60
CA THR A 271 7.43 9.53 4.01
C THR A 271 6.83 8.25 4.57
N THR A 272 6.30 8.32 5.80
CA THR A 272 5.71 7.18 6.51
C THR A 272 4.22 7.43 6.73
N PHE A 273 3.38 6.49 6.28
CA PHE A 273 1.94 6.52 6.52
C PHE A 273 1.57 5.63 7.70
N VAL A 274 0.69 6.12 8.55
CA VAL A 274 0.21 5.46 9.78
C VAL A 274 -1.30 5.34 9.76
N ALA A 275 -1.87 4.68 10.77
CA ALA A 275 -3.31 4.60 10.91
C ALA A 275 -3.89 5.96 11.36
N ASP A 276 -5.07 6.31 10.86
CA ASP A 276 -5.79 7.53 11.24
C ASP A 276 -6.51 7.39 12.60
N ARG A 277 -7.40 8.34 12.90
CA ARG A 277 -8.21 8.36 14.13
C ARG A 277 -9.27 7.24 14.23
N TYR A 278 -9.59 6.57 13.13
CA TYR A 278 -10.51 5.42 13.05
C TYR A 278 -9.78 4.09 12.87
N ASN A 279 -8.44 4.09 12.94
CA ASN A 279 -7.57 2.94 12.66
C ASN A 279 -7.57 2.49 11.19
N ASN A 280 -8.00 3.34 10.26
CA ASN A 280 -7.83 3.06 8.83
C ASN A 280 -6.34 3.11 8.52
N ALA A 281 -5.78 1.99 8.05
CA ALA A 281 -4.35 1.86 7.84
C ALA A 281 -3.87 2.78 6.71
N ARG A 282 -2.74 3.48 6.96
CA ARG A 282 -2.08 4.35 5.98
C ARG A 282 -2.94 5.54 5.51
N CYS A 283 -3.84 6.02 6.36
CA CYS A 283 -4.72 7.16 6.10
C CYS A 283 -4.31 8.41 6.91
N ALA A 284 -3.11 8.40 7.48
CA ALA A 284 -2.50 9.55 8.13
C ALA A 284 -1.00 9.55 7.82
N ILE A 285 -0.34 10.70 8.00
CA ILE A 285 1.09 10.84 7.77
C ILE A 285 1.84 11.08 9.08
N ALA A 286 3.02 10.47 9.21
CA ALA A 286 3.93 10.68 10.33
C ALA A 286 5.09 11.62 9.98
N PHE A 287 5.40 12.50 10.92
CA PHE A 287 6.55 13.39 10.90
C PHE A 287 7.46 13.12 12.10
N ASN A 288 8.77 13.20 11.87
CA ASN A 288 9.81 12.89 12.85
C ASN A 288 10.61 14.12 13.34
N GLY A 289 10.12 15.33 13.05
CA GLY A 289 10.79 16.59 13.38
C GLY A 289 11.83 17.07 12.36
N SER A 290 12.17 16.26 11.35
CA SER A 290 13.13 16.64 10.29
C SER A 290 12.54 16.64 8.88
N GLN A 291 11.33 16.11 8.73
CA GLN A 291 10.60 15.99 7.48
C GLN A 291 9.63 17.16 7.31
N SER A 292 9.33 17.51 6.07
CA SER A 292 8.21 18.39 5.74
C SER A 292 7.71 18.09 4.34
N LEU A 293 6.46 18.45 4.06
CA LEU A 293 5.92 18.48 2.70
C LEU A 293 5.87 19.93 2.21
N GLN A 294 6.00 20.12 0.91
CA GLN A 294 5.81 21.42 0.26
C GLN A 294 4.70 21.31 -0.79
N ILE A 295 3.66 22.12 -0.65
CA ILE A 295 2.64 22.31 -1.69
C ILE A 295 3.03 23.53 -2.51
N ALA A 296 3.15 23.36 -3.82
CA ALA A 296 3.46 24.46 -4.73
C ALA A 296 2.35 25.52 -4.73
N GLY A 297 2.73 26.77 -4.48
CA GLY A 297 1.86 27.92 -4.58
C GLY A 297 1.50 28.22 -6.03
N SER A 298 0.22 28.50 -6.28
CA SER A 298 -0.32 28.85 -7.59
C SER A 298 -1.41 29.90 -7.46
N THR A 299 -1.88 30.46 -8.58
CA THR A 299 -3.02 31.39 -8.55
C THR A 299 -4.30 30.70 -8.06
N ALA A 300 -4.47 29.40 -8.31
CA ALA A 300 -5.66 28.65 -7.90
C ALA A 300 -5.75 28.54 -6.37
N ASN A 301 -4.65 28.15 -5.73
CA ASN A 301 -4.58 27.93 -4.28
C ASN A 301 -4.05 29.15 -3.48
N ALA A 302 -3.79 30.30 -4.13
CA ALA A 302 -3.27 31.49 -3.45
C ALA A 302 -4.24 32.04 -2.40
N LEU A 303 -3.81 32.09 -1.14
CA LEU A 303 -4.45 32.85 -0.07
C LEU A 303 -3.71 34.17 0.13
N VAL A 304 -4.41 35.30 0.08
CA VAL A 304 -3.83 36.65 0.22
C VAL A 304 -4.67 37.54 1.12
N ASN A 305 -4.07 38.62 1.61
CA ASN A 305 -4.69 39.56 2.53
C ASN A 305 -6.04 40.08 2.00
N GLY A 306 -7.08 39.96 2.82
CA GLY A 306 -8.47 40.29 2.46
C GLY A 306 -9.32 39.07 2.05
N ASP A 307 -8.71 37.90 1.83
CA ASP A 307 -9.45 36.66 1.62
C ASP A 307 -10.13 36.18 2.90
N ASN A 308 -11.25 35.48 2.72
CA ASN A 308 -11.78 34.59 3.74
C ASN A 308 -10.98 33.29 3.71
N VAL A 309 -10.52 32.81 4.87
CA VAL A 309 -9.69 31.61 4.99
C VAL A 309 -10.25 30.69 6.06
N SER A 310 -10.29 29.39 5.79
CA SER A 310 -10.36 28.38 6.86
C SER A 310 -9.34 27.29 6.63
N ILE A 311 -8.77 26.76 7.70
CA ILE A 311 -7.81 25.65 7.69
C ILE A 311 -8.34 24.63 8.70
N SER A 312 -8.54 23.40 8.27
CA SER A 312 -8.94 22.27 9.10
C SER A 312 -7.91 21.16 8.96
N LEU A 313 -7.50 20.56 10.05
CA LEU A 313 -6.68 19.35 10.06
C LEU A 313 -6.92 18.56 11.35
N TRP A 314 -6.54 17.30 11.34
CA TRP A 314 -6.38 16.50 12.54
C TRP A 314 -4.90 16.35 12.85
N PHE A 315 -4.57 16.41 14.14
CA PHE A 315 -3.20 16.19 14.60
C PHE A 315 -3.18 15.31 15.84
N LYS A 316 -2.09 14.54 15.99
CA LYS A 316 -1.78 13.78 17.20
C LYS A 316 -0.31 13.98 17.52
N MET A 317 -0.03 14.55 18.69
CA MET A 317 1.33 14.87 19.09
C MET A 317 2.14 13.59 19.35
N GLN A 318 3.45 13.64 19.09
CA GLN A 318 4.42 12.67 19.62
C GLN A 318 5.57 13.36 20.37
N ASN A 319 5.59 14.70 20.40
CA ASN A 319 6.52 15.50 21.18
C ASN A 319 5.94 15.87 22.55
N THR A 320 6.78 15.90 23.60
CA THR A 320 6.44 16.38 24.95
C THR A 320 7.36 17.50 25.43
N GLU A 321 8.25 18.00 24.58
CA GLU A 321 9.13 19.12 24.89
C GLU A 321 8.36 20.44 24.89
N VAL A 322 8.05 20.95 26.08
CA VAL A 322 7.18 22.11 26.30
C VAL A 322 7.55 23.33 25.45
N GLY A 323 8.85 23.65 25.33
CA GLY A 323 9.33 24.85 24.64
C GLY A 323 9.61 24.67 23.15
N ASN A 324 9.19 23.56 22.53
CA ASN A 324 9.41 23.34 21.10
C ASN A 324 8.29 24.00 20.28
N LEU A 325 8.67 24.79 19.27
CA LEU A 325 7.73 25.35 18.30
C LEU A 325 7.69 24.41 17.10
N GLU A 326 6.52 23.86 16.81
CA GLU A 326 6.33 22.91 15.73
C GLU A 326 5.22 23.40 14.80
N HIS A 327 5.45 23.30 13.49
CA HIS A 327 4.53 23.85 12.50
C HIS A 327 3.69 22.74 11.87
N LEU A 328 2.37 22.80 12.04
CA LEU A 328 1.45 21.85 11.42
C LEU A 328 1.23 22.21 9.95
N PHE A 329 0.91 23.49 9.68
CA PHE A 329 0.69 24.01 8.33
C PHE A 329 1.06 25.50 8.23
N THR A 330 1.87 25.86 7.24
CA THR A 330 2.34 27.25 7.07
C THR A 330 2.18 27.71 5.62
N LYS A 331 2.01 29.03 5.45
CA LYS A 331 2.18 29.72 4.17
C LYS A 331 3.51 30.46 4.20
N GLY A 332 4.42 30.08 3.31
CA GLY A 332 5.83 30.44 3.40
C GLY A 332 6.55 29.61 4.46
N SER A 333 7.85 29.35 4.26
CA SER A 333 8.63 28.51 5.19
C SER A 333 8.65 29.12 6.59
N GLY A 334 8.27 28.35 7.61
CA GLY A 334 8.08 28.82 8.99
C GLY A 334 6.99 29.90 9.13
N GLY A 335 6.12 30.06 8.14
CA GLY A 335 5.13 31.13 8.05
C GLY A 335 5.67 32.47 7.53
N ALA A 336 6.92 32.54 7.06
CA ALA A 336 7.53 33.78 6.61
C ALA A 336 6.77 34.42 5.43
N GLY A 337 6.28 35.65 5.62
CA GLY A 337 5.50 36.39 4.62
C GLY A 337 4.06 35.90 4.44
N GLY A 338 3.60 34.97 5.27
CA GLY A 338 2.24 34.43 5.27
C GLY A 338 1.71 34.20 6.67
N PHE A 339 1.37 32.95 6.99
CA PHE A 339 0.82 32.56 8.29
C PHE A 339 1.42 31.24 8.76
N ASN A 340 1.26 30.94 10.05
CA ASN A 340 1.59 29.66 10.64
C ASN A 340 0.42 29.15 11.50
N LEU A 341 0.05 27.90 11.28
CA LEU A 341 -0.73 27.09 12.20
C LEU A 341 0.25 26.13 12.88
N SER A 342 0.44 26.31 14.18
CA SER A 342 1.54 25.73 14.94
C SER A 342 1.09 25.24 16.31
N VAL A 343 1.96 24.52 16.99
CA VAL A 343 1.88 24.24 18.41
C VAL A 343 3.13 24.77 19.11
N TYR A 344 2.96 25.39 20.29
CA TYR A 344 4.06 25.93 21.08
C TYR A 344 3.68 25.99 22.56
N ASP A 345 4.67 26.04 23.46
CA ASP A 345 4.50 26.20 24.91
C ASP A 345 3.47 25.22 25.51
N GLY A 346 3.88 23.95 25.61
CA GLY A 346 3.01 22.85 26.05
C GLY A 346 2.12 22.32 24.95
N ASN A 347 2.65 22.22 23.72
CA ASN A 347 1.92 21.79 22.52
C ASN A 347 0.62 22.58 22.29
N THR A 348 0.55 23.84 22.74
CA THR A 348 -0.67 24.64 22.65
C THR A 348 -0.92 25.06 21.20
N PRO A 349 -2.07 24.72 20.60
CA PRO A 349 -2.42 25.18 19.26
C PRO A 349 -2.48 26.70 19.17
N LEU A 350 -1.84 27.25 18.13
CA LEU A 350 -1.88 28.66 17.82
C LEU A 350 -1.93 28.93 16.31
N PHE A 351 -2.50 30.07 15.96
CA PHE A 351 -2.43 30.64 14.62
C PHE A 351 -1.79 32.02 14.68
N GLY A 352 -0.76 32.25 13.87
CA GLY A 352 -0.06 33.53 13.77
C GLY A 352 0.13 33.97 12.32
N VAL A 353 0.23 35.29 12.13
CA VAL A 353 0.43 35.90 10.80
C VAL A 353 1.70 36.74 10.78
N ALA A 354 2.38 36.77 9.64
CA ALA A 354 3.71 37.36 9.52
C ALA A 354 3.65 38.85 9.19
N GLU A 355 3.89 39.69 10.20
CA GLU A 355 4.33 41.08 10.05
C GLU A 355 5.38 41.37 11.14
N PRO A 356 6.32 42.33 10.94
CA PRO A 356 7.44 42.56 11.86
C PRO A 356 7.06 43.10 13.25
N ASN A 357 5.76 43.14 13.60
CA ASN A 357 5.25 43.58 14.89
C ASN A 357 4.22 42.57 15.46
N LEU A 358 4.73 41.72 16.35
CA LEU A 358 4.24 40.59 17.17
C LEU A 358 2.75 40.43 17.62
N TYR A 359 1.74 41.15 17.11
CA TYR A 359 0.45 41.26 17.84
C TYR A 359 -0.75 40.47 17.31
N ASN A 360 -0.66 39.80 16.15
CA ASN A 360 -1.79 39.05 15.58
C ASN A 360 -1.56 37.54 15.73
N GLN A 361 -1.83 37.05 16.94
CA GLN A 361 -1.81 35.62 17.26
C GLN A 361 -3.10 35.22 17.95
N LEU A 362 -3.51 33.98 17.73
CA LEU A 362 -4.69 33.37 18.31
C LEU A 362 -4.28 32.04 18.93
N TRP A 363 -4.47 31.90 20.23
CA TRP A 363 -4.06 30.73 21.01
C TRP A 363 -5.26 29.96 21.55
N ASP A 364 -5.15 28.64 21.66
CA ASP A 364 -6.06 27.84 22.49
C ASP A 364 -5.73 28.07 23.98
N MET A 365 -6.35 29.11 24.55
CA MET A 365 -6.12 29.50 25.95
C MET A 365 -6.56 28.44 26.95
N ASN A 366 -7.51 27.57 26.58
CA ASN A 366 -7.96 26.48 27.45
C ASN A 366 -6.95 25.34 27.46
N TRP A 367 -6.37 25.01 26.30
CA TRP A 367 -5.26 24.04 26.21
C TRP A 367 -4.05 24.48 27.03
N ASN A 368 -3.68 25.76 26.94
CA ASN A 368 -2.55 26.30 27.71
C ASN A 368 -2.76 26.22 29.23
N GLN A 369 -3.99 26.03 29.71
CA GLN A 369 -4.29 25.88 31.14
C GLN A 369 -4.42 24.42 31.59
N ASP A 370 -4.34 23.44 30.68
CA ASP A 370 -4.50 22.02 30.97
C ASP A 370 -3.19 21.25 30.75
N LEU A 371 -2.52 20.94 31.86
CA LEU A 371 -1.27 20.18 31.88
C LEU A 371 -1.39 18.76 31.31
N ASN A 372 -2.61 18.19 31.23
CA ASN A 372 -2.80 16.87 30.61
C ASN A 372 -2.66 16.96 29.09
N LEU A 373 -3.17 18.03 28.49
CA LEU A 373 -3.08 18.27 27.05
C LEU A 373 -1.64 18.54 26.61
N TRP A 374 -0.80 19.13 27.47
CA TRP A 374 0.62 19.36 27.19
C TRP A 374 1.41 18.07 26.95
N GLN A 375 0.95 16.96 27.53
CA GLN A 375 1.60 15.65 27.46
C GLN A 375 0.78 14.64 26.66
N ASP A 376 -0.32 15.05 26.05
CA ASP A 376 -1.18 14.14 25.30
C ASP A 376 -0.51 13.75 23.98
N THR A 377 0.00 12.53 23.94
CA THR A 377 0.59 11.90 22.75
C THR A 377 -0.26 10.75 22.21
N THR A 378 -1.48 10.62 22.73
CA THR A 378 -2.34 9.45 22.52
C THR A 378 -3.59 9.76 21.72
N ASN A 379 -4.14 10.95 21.88
CA ASN A 379 -5.40 11.32 21.25
C ASN A 379 -5.18 12.15 19.99
N TRP A 380 -6.11 11.98 19.06
CA TRP A 380 -6.26 12.86 17.91
C TRP A 380 -7.10 14.06 18.30
N HIS A 381 -6.67 15.25 17.87
CA HIS A 381 -7.42 16.49 18.05
C HIS A 381 -7.73 17.11 16.70
N HIS A 382 -8.96 17.59 16.54
CA HIS A 382 -9.38 18.34 15.36
C HIS A 382 -9.12 19.81 15.60
N LEU A 383 -8.40 20.46 14.70
CA LEU A 383 -8.06 21.88 14.79
C LEU A 383 -8.60 22.61 13.57
N VAL A 384 -9.42 23.63 13.81
CA VAL A 384 -9.92 24.52 12.75
C VAL A 384 -9.64 25.97 13.07
N ILE A 385 -9.02 26.67 12.12
CA ILE A 385 -8.90 28.13 12.12
C ILE A 385 -9.83 28.70 11.08
N THR A 386 -10.55 29.78 11.41
CA THR A 386 -11.23 30.62 10.42
C THR A 386 -10.74 32.05 10.54
N LEU A 387 -10.46 32.72 9.44
CA LEU A 387 -10.12 34.13 9.36
C LEU A 387 -11.02 34.80 8.31
N ASN A 388 -11.81 35.79 8.71
CA ASN A 388 -12.67 36.49 7.76
C ASN A 388 -11.99 37.73 7.16
N ALA A 389 -12.58 38.29 6.10
CA ALA A 389 -12.08 39.49 5.42
C ALA A 389 -12.04 40.76 6.31
N ASN A 390 -12.70 40.74 7.48
CA ASN A 390 -12.65 41.80 8.50
C ASN A 390 -11.63 41.49 9.61
N PHE A 391 -10.78 40.46 9.40
CA PHE A 391 -9.69 40.07 10.28
C PHE A 391 -10.12 39.46 11.63
N GLU A 392 -11.36 38.97 11.75
CA GLU A 392 -11.76 38.15 12.89
C GLU A 392 -11.24 36.72 12.69
N ALA A 393 -10.38 36.27 13.60
CA ALA A 393 -9.83 34.94 13.65
C ALA A 393 -10.53 34.12 14.74
N LYS A 394 -10.87 32.86 14.45
CA LYS A 394 -11.44 31.91 15.41
C LYS A 394 -10.69 30.61 15.38
N LEU A 395 -10.52 30.01 16.56
CA LEU A 395 -9.87 28.72 16.76
C LEU A 395 -10.88 27.78 17.40
N TYR A 396 -11.11 26.66 16.72
CA TYR A 396 -11.94 25.57 17.19
C TYR A 396 -11.05 24.37 17.45
N ARG A 397 -11.32 23.68 18.55
CA ARG A 397 -10.73 22.39 18.87
C ARG A 397 -11.83 21.40 19.16
N ASP A 398 -11.76 20.24 18.53
CA ASP A 398 -12.69 19.12 18.71
C ASP A 398 -14.15 19.57 18.50
N GLY A 399 -14.41 20.32 17.43
CA GLY A 399 -15.71 20.90 17.11
C GLY A 399 -16.11 22.14 17.91
N VAL A 400 -15.40 22.48 18.99
CA VAL A 400 -15.78 23.53 19.95
C VAL A 400 -14.93 24.78 19.79
N LEU A 401 -15.56 25.96 19.75
CA LEU A 401 -14.88 27.26 19.73
C LEU A 401 -14.08 27.47 21.03
N GLN A 402 -12.77 27.64 20.91
CA GLN A 402 -11.87 27.88 22.04
C GLN A 402 -11.52 29.36 22.19
N ASN A 403 -11.34 30.07 21.08
CA ASN A 403 -10.94 31.48 21.12
C ASN A 403 -11.40 32.27 19.88
N THR A 404 -11.58 33.58 20.04
CA THR A 404 -11.88 34.55 18.98
C THR A 404 -11.06 35.81 19.21
N GLU A 405 -10.33 36.25 18.19
CA GLU A 405 -9.53 37.47 18.21
C GLU A 405 -9.85 38.35 17.01
N ALA A 406 -9.86 39.66 17.21
CA ALA A 406 -10.00 40.64 16.13
C ALA A 406 -8.61 41.21 15.81
N PHE A 407 -7.99 40.70 14.75
CA PHE A 407 -6.68 41.19 14.33
C PHE A 407 -6.78 42.60 13.76
N VAL A 408 -5.70 43.37 13.92
CA VAL A 408 -5.64 44.75 13.38
C VAL A 408 -5.57 44.73 11.84
N ASN A 409 -5.04 43.65 11.27
CA ASN A 409 -5.02 43.31 9.85
C ASN A 409 -4.84 41.78 9.71
N ALA A 410 -5.19 41.18 8.56
CA ALA A 410 -5.01 39.75 8.37
C ALA A 410 -3.53 39.34 8.27
N GLY A 411 -2.65 40.17 7.69
CA GLY A 411 -1.20 39.91 7.70
C GLY A 411 -0.75 38.62 6.99
N ILE A 412 -1.59 38.01 6.14
CA ILE A 412 -1.28 36.74 5.45
C ILE A 412 -0.53 36.93 4.11
N GLY A 413 0.06 38.11 3.89
CA GLY A 413 0.81 38.47 2.68
C GLY A 413 -0.08 38.85 1.47
N THR A 414 0.52 39.43 0.43
CA THR A 414 -0.17 39.90 -0.79
C THR A 414 0.14 39.07 -2.03
N THR A 415 0.97 38.03 -1.89
CA THR A 415 1.43 37.18 -2.99
C THR A 415 1.09 35.71 -2.76
N ALA A 416 0.95 34.95 -3.84
CA ALA A 416 0.99 33.49 -3.76
C ALA A 416 2.36 33.07 -3.20
N LEU A 417 2.35 32.11 -2.27
CA LEU A 417 3.53 31.49 -1.69
C LEU A 417 3.25 30.00 -1.58
N ASP A 418 4.32 29.20 -1.55
CA ASP A 418 4.23 27.78 -1.25
C ASP A 418 3.72 27.57 0.18
N TYR A 419 3.10 26.41 0.40
CA TYR A 419 2.70 25.97 1.72
C TYR A 419 3.59 24.85 2.20
N PHE A 420 3.82 24.77 3.50
CA PHE A 420 4.60 23.71 4.11
C PHE A 420 3.78 22.99 5.19
N ILE A 421 3.97 21.68 5.28
CA ILE A 421 3.28 20.81 6.24
C ILE A 421 4.32 20.12 7.10
N GLY A 422 4.13 20.14 8.42
CA GLY A 422 4.92 19.38 9.39
C GLY A 422 6.35 19.87 9.59
N GLN A 423 6.68 21.14 9.33
CA GLN A 423 8.04 21.66 9.58
C GLN A 423 8.36 21.59 11.07
N ASP A 424 9.47 20.93 11.40
CA ASP A 424 9.93 20.68 12.78
C ASP A 424 8.95 19.85 13.64
N PHE A 425 7.86 19.34 13.05
CA PHE A 425 6.80 18.63 13.76
C PHE A 425 7.13 17.16 13.99
N THR A 426 6.94 16.69 15.20
CA THR A 426 7.01 15.28 15.59
C THR A 426 5.64 14.81 16.03
N GLY A 427 4.95 14.10 15.14
CA GLY A 427 3.58 13.69 15.36
C GLY A 427 2.93 13.11 14.11
N PHE A 428 1.61 12.99 14.16
CA PHE A 428 0.79 12.51 13.05
C PHE A 428 -0.17 13.61 12.60
N LEU A 429 -0.33 13.78 11.29
CA LEU A 429 -1.34 14.66 10.69
C LEU A 429 -2.28 13.83 9.82
N ASP A 430 -3.52 14.30 9.75
CA ASP A 430 -4.57 13.71 8.94
C ASP A 430 -5.51 14.83 8.43
N ASP A 431 -6.19 14.58 7.31
CA ASP A 431 -7.38 15.32 6.90
C ASP A 431 -7.20 16.84 6.67
N LEU A 432 -6.08 17.26 6.05
CA LEU A 432 -5.80 18.68 5.80
C LEU A 432 -6.74 19.24 4.73
N ARG A 433 -7.56 20.22 5.11
CA ARG A 433 -8.46 20.97 4.23
C ARG A 433 -8.23 22.47 4.38
N VAL A 434 -8.09 23.17 3.26
CA VAL A 434 -7.89 24.64 3.23
C VAL A 434 -8.92 25.29 2.32
N TYR A 435 -9.55 26.35 2.80
CA TYR A 435 -10.70 26.97 2.18
C TYR A 435 -10.48 28.46 1.91
N LYS A 436 -11.03 28.96 0.80
CA LYS A 436 -11.30 30.38 0.51
C LYS A 436 -12.68 30.81 1.02
N LYS A 437 -13.05 30.34 2.20
CA LYS A 437 -14.35 30.51 2.84
C LYS A 437 -14.17 30.53 4.34
N VAL A 438 -15.03 31.24 5.06
CA VAL A 438 -15.15 31.13 6.53
C VAL A 438 -16.11 29.98 6.82
N LEU A 439 -15.62 28.89 7.39
CA LEU A 439 -16.47 27.80 7.86
C LEU A 439 -17.33 28.28 9.03
N THR A 440 -18.61 27.90 9.00
CA THR A 440 -19.53 28.11 10.12
C THR A 440 -19.28 27.09 11.23
N ALA A 441 -19.75 27.36 12.45
CA ALA A 441 -19.65 26.40 13.55
C ALA A 441 -20.29 25.03 13.22
N THR A 442 -21.37 25.02 12.42
CA THR A 442 -21.98 23.77 11.96
C THR A 442 -21.07 23.02 10.98
N GLU A 443 -20.44 23.71 10.03
CA GLU A 443 -19.48 23.08 9.11
C GLU A 443 -18.24 22.57 9.84
N VAL A 444 -17.77 23.29 10.86
CA VAL A 444 -16.70 22.81 11.76
C VAL A 444 -17.11 21.53 12.47
N GLN A 445 -18.33 21.49 13.03
CA GLN A 445 -18.86 20.28 13.67
C GLN A 445 -18.98 19.13 12.67
N THR A 446 -19.42 19.39 11.44
CA THR A 446 -19.47 18.38 10.38
C THR A 446 -18.09 17.80 10.08
N LEU A 447 -17.03 18.62 10.00
CA LEU A 447 -15.67 18.12 9.79
C LEU A 447 -15.12 17.35 11.00
N TYR A 448 -15.52 17.71 12.23
CA TYR A 448 -15.14 16.99 13.44
C TYR A 448 -15.82 15.61 13.53
N GLU A 449 -17.09 15.52 13.14
CA GLU A 449 -17.86 14.27 13.14
C GLU A 449 -17.59 13.40 11.90
N LEU A 450 -16.93 13.95 10.89
CA LEU A 450 -16.57 13.22 9.69
C LEU A 450 -15.66 12.04 10.07
N GLU A 451 -16.02 10.86 9.57
CA GLU A 451 -15.19 9.67 9.72
C GLU A 451 -13.81 9.87 9.06
N GLY A 452 -12.85 9.01 9.39
CA GLY A 452 -11.48 9.07 8.89
C GLY A 452 -11.46 9.06 7.37
N ASP A 453 -10.98 10.15 6.77
CA ASP A 453 -11.05 10.33 5.34
C ASP A 453 -9.85 9.66 4.67
N CYS A 454 -10.08 8.49 4.07
CA CYS A 454 -9.05 7.79 3.32
C CYS A 454 -9.26 7.83 1.80
N ASN A 455 -9.81 8.94 1.28
CA ASN A 455 -10.09 9.09 -0.13
C ASN A 455 -8.84 9.41 -0.98
N THR A 456 -8.70 8.73 -2.12
CA THR A 456 -7.61 8.96 -3.09
C THR A 456 -8.02 9.84 -4.27
N CYS A 457 -9.24 10.35 -4.27
CA CYS A 457 -9.83 11.12 -5.37
C CYS A 457 -10.78 12.20 -4.84
N LEU A 458 -11.11 13.18 -5.69
CA LEU A 458 -12.19 14.16 -5.50
C LEU A 458 -12.80 14.49 -6.88
N GLU A 459 -14.12 14.47 -7.01
CA GLU A 459 -14.83 14.84 -8.27
C GLU A 459 -14.82 16.35 -8.58
#